data_AF-A0A916Y1U1-F1
#
_entry.id   AF-A0A916Y1U1-F1
#
_cell.length_a   1.000
_cell.length_b   1.000
_cell.length_c   1.000
_cell.angle_alpha   90.00
_cell.angle_beta   90.00
_cell.angle_gamma   90.00
#
_symmetry.space_group_name_H-M   'P 1'
#
loop_
_entity.id
_entity.type
_entity.pdbx_description
1 polymer ?
#
loop_
_entity_poly.entity_id
_entity_poly.type
_entity_poly.pdbx_seq_one_letter_code
_entity_poly.pdbx_strand_id
1 'polypeptide(L)'
;MAWIPRPRGDFDVTTFVIVLGILAVCLLVLWWYRRKKRNDPDRGGPGYVATATFVPTAPAPDPNPLSDDERWLLGFAAPRVVFEGLDAKRWDLGGGAAASTSAGEEAWERLADELTRTTSWDLSRVRLAANLEGATSAQDRAFAAVELAWWIRAGVATGHLTESSARDETHGLAESLRHDADDWLAFGDLLGDHENMARAHTLYRPGAPWSDPQWPRP
;
A
#
# COMPACT_ATOMS: atom_id res chain seq x y z
N MET A 1 38.93 49.71 39.36
CA MET A 1 38.99 48.49 40.18
C MET A 1 37.88 47.56 39.74
N ALA A 2 38.20 46.46 39.06
CA ALA A 2 37.21 45.48 38.59
C ALA A 2 37.05 44.37 39.65
N TRP A 3 35.83 44.18 40.14
CA TRP A 3 35.47 43.11 41.06
C TRP A 3 35.25 41.83 40.25
N ILE A 4 36.12 40.84 40.41
CA ILE A 4 35.98 39.52 39.78
C ILE A 4 35.36 38.57 40.82
N PRO A 5 34.13 38.09 40.64
CA PRO A 5 33.56 37.07 41.50
C PRO A 5 34.34 35.77 41.34
N ARG A 6 34.90 35.25 42.44
CA ARG A 6 35.42 33.89 42.46
C ARG A 6 34.24 32.92 42.53
N PRO A 7 34.09 31.96 41.58
CA PRO A 7 33.10 30.91 41.73
C PRO A 7 33.53 29.99 42.87
N ARG A 8 32.88 30.13 44.03
CA ARG A 8 32.82 29.07 45.04
C ARG A 8 31.81 28.04 44.56
N GLY A 9 32.28 27.13 43.71
CA GLY A 9 31.62 25.87 43.46
C GLY A 9 32.54 24.78 44.00
N ASP A 10 32.48 24.52 45.30
CA ASP A 10 33.07 23.29 45.85
C ASP A 10 32.24 22.15 45.26
N PHE A 11 32.69 21.60 44.13
CA PHE A 11 32.17 20.34 43.63
C PHE A 11 32.56 19.29 44.65
N ASP A 12 31.57 18.89 45.46
CA ASP A 12 31.74 17.83 46.45
C ASP A 12 32.32 16.60 45.74
N VAL A 13 33.50 16.17 46.19
CA VAL A 13 34.23 15.00 45.68
C VAL A 13 33.30 13.78 45.64
N THR A 14 32.35 13.71 46.58
CA THR A 14 31.30 12.69 46.65
C THR A 14 30.42 12.70 45.40
N THR A 15 29.97 13.88 44.95
CA THR A 15 29.14 14.03 43.74
C THR A 15 29.93 13.64 42.48
N PHE A 16 31.21 14.03 42.42
CA PHE A 16 32.08 13.66 41.29
C PHE A 16 32.27 12.14 41.18
N VAL A 17 32.52 11.46 42.31
CA VAL A 17 32.68 9.99 42.35
C VAL A 17 31.38 9.27 41.95
N ILE A 18 30.21 9.77 42.37
CA ILE A 18 28.92 9.20 41.98
C ILE A 18 28.70 9.29 40.47
N VAL A 19 28.93 10.47 39.87
CA VAL A 19 28.77 10.67 38.41
C VAL A 19 29.73 9.78 37.63
N LEU A 20 30.98 9.68 38.07
CA LEU A 20 31.97 8.79 37.45
C LEU A 20 31.54 7.32 37.53
N GLY A 21 31.00 6.89 38.67
CA GLY A 21 30.47 5.55 38.87
C GLY A 21 29.31 5.22 37.93
N ILE A 22 28.34 6.15 37.80
CA ILE A 22 27.21 5.99 36.88
C ILE A 22 27.70 5.88 35.43
N LEU A 23 28.64 6.74 35.03
CA LEU A 23 29.20 6.73 33.68
C LEU A 23 29.89 5.39 33.38
N ALA A 24 30.68 4.86 34.33
CA ALA A 24 31.35 3.59 34.19
C ALA A 24 30.35 2.43 34.04
N VAL A 25 29.27 2.42 34.82
CA VAL A 25 28.19 1.41 34.70
C VAL A 25 27.49 1.52 33.35
N CYS A 26 27.14 2.72 32.88
CA CYS A 26 26.54 2.91 31.56
C CYS A 26 27.44 2.39 30.43
N LEU A 27 28.75 2.65 30.50
CA LEU A 27 29.71 2.15 29.52
C LEU A 27 29.84 0.62 29.59
N LEU A 28 29.81 0.02 30.77
CA LEU A 28 29.80 -1.43 30.97
C LEU A 28 28.56 -2.10 30.36
N VAL A 29 27.37 -1.51 30.57
CA VAL A 29 26.11 -2.00 29.99
C VAL A 29 26.14 -1.91 28.47
N LEU A 30 26.59 -0.77 27.91
CA LEU A 30 26.71 -0.59 26.47
C LEU A 30 27.74 -1.55 25.85
N TRP A 31 28.88 -1.76 26.52
CA TRP A 31 29.89 -2.71 26.09
C TRP A 31 29.37 -4.14 26.12
N TRP A 32 28.69 -4.54 27.19
CA TRP A 32 28.07 -5.86 27.31
C TRP A 32 27.00 -6.08 26.24
N TYR A 33 26.12 -5.10 26.01
CA TYR A 33 25.10 -5.17 24.97
C TYR A 33 25.71 -5.31 23.57
N ARG A 34 26.77 -4.53 23.27
CA ARG A 34 27.52 -4.65 22.00
C ARG A 34 28.21 -6.00 21.86
N ARG A 35 28.78 -6.54 22.93
CA ARG A 35 29.43 -7.86 22.94
C ARG A 35 28.42 -8.99 22.75
N LYS A 36 27.27 -8.92 23.40
CA LYS A 36 26.16 -9.87 23.23
C LYS A 36 25.65 -9.86 21.78
N LYS A 37 25.46 -8.68 21.19
CA LYS A 37 25.02 -8.51 19.79
C LYS A 37 26.03 -9.04 18.76
N ARG A 38 27.33 -9.02 19.07
CA ARG A 38 28.39 -9.60 18.21
C ARG A 38 28.46 -11.12 18.28
N ASN A 39 28.04 -11.72 19.39
CA ASN A 39 28.02 -13.16 19.59
C ASN A 39 26.63 -13.78 19.36
N ASP A 40 25.70 -13.00 18.80
CA ASP A 40 24.34 -13.45 18.51
C ASP A 40 24.39 -14.34 17.25
N PRO A 41 24.13 -15.65 17.36
CA PRO A 41 24.27 -16.61 16.25
C PRO A 41 23.38 -16.23 15.07
N ASP A 42 22.27 -15.54 15.32
CA ASP A 42 21.26 -15.18 14.31
C ASP A 42 21.66 -13.97 13.43
N ARG A 43 22.81 -13.32 13.70
CA ARG A 43 23.24 -12.10 12.99
C ARG A 43 24.61 -12.22 12.28
N GLY A 44 25.03 -13.43 11.94
CA GLY A 44 26.28 -13.65 11.19
C GLY A 44 27.53 -13.73 12.07
N GLY A 45 27.39 -14.10 13.35
CA GLY A 45 28.51 -14.44 14.21
C GLY A 45 29.19 -15.76 13.83
N PRO A 46 30.35 -16.09 14.42
CA PRO A 46 31.02 -17.38 14.20
C PRO A 46 30.08 -18.54 14.62
N GLY A 47 29.60 -19.31 13.64
CA GLY A 47 28.58 -20.35 13.83
C GLY A 47 27.25 -20.12 13.09
N TYR A 48 27.09 -18.97 12.41
CA TYR A 48 25.94 -18.73 11.53
C TYR A 48 25.96 -19.68 10.33
N VAL A 49 24.93 -20.54 10.26
CA VAL A 49 24.56 -21.25 9.04
C VAL A 49 23.46 -20.42 8.41
N ALA A 50 23.69 -19.86 7.22
CA ALA A 50 22.68 -19.15 6.49
C ALA A 50 21.48 -20.08 6.27
N THR A 51 20.40 -19.88 7.02
CA THR A 51 19.09 -20.41 6.65
C THR A 51 18.81 -19.83 5.28
N ALA A 52 18.80 -20.70 4.27
CA ALA A 52 18.63 -20.32 2.87
C ALA A 52 17.54 -19.25 2.77
N THR A 53 17.93 -18.07 2.30
CA THR A 53 17.02 -16.98 2.01
C THR A 53 15.87 -17.58 1.23
N PHE A 54 14.65 -17.52 1.76
CA PHE A 54 13.48 -17.93 1.00
C PHE A 54 13.44 -17.04 -0.25
N VAL A 55 13.90 -17.57 -1.37
CA VAL A 55 13.69 -16.98 -2.69
C VAL A 55 12.28 -17.40 -3.05
N PRO A 56 11.30 -16.48 -3.10
CA PRO A 56 9.98 -16.84 -3.56
C PRO A 56 10.14 -17.46 -4.94
N THR A 57 9.67 -18.69 -5.12
CA THR A 57 9.60 -19.31 -6.44
C THR A 57 8.87 -18.34 -7.35
N ALA A 58 9.51 -17.95 -8.46
CA ALA A 58 8.86 -17.09 -9.44
C ALA A 58 7.50 -17.71 -9.79
N PRO A 59 6.40 -16.94 -9.75
CA PRO A 59 5.10 -17.48 -10.09
C PRO A 59 5.14 -18.10 -11.48
N ALA A 60 4.38 -19.17 -11.68
CA ALA A 60 4.26 -19.78 -13.01
C ALA A 60 3.86 -18.68 -14.02
N PRO A 61 4.46 -18.68 -15.23
CA PRO A 61 4.12 -17.69 -16.23
C PRO A 61 2.63 -17.78 -16.55
N ASP A 62 1.96 -16.63 -16.54
CA ASP A 62 0.54 -16.53 -16.89
C ASP A 62 0.36 -17.00 -18.34
N PRO A 63 -0.54 -17.96 -18.63
CA PRO A 63 -0.80 -18.39 -20.01
C PRO A 63 -1.31 -17.27 -20.91
N ASN A 64 -1.88 -16.20 -20.36
CA ASN A 64 -2.33 -15.03 -21.10
C ASN A 64 -1.79 -13.74 -20.44
N PRO A 65 -0.53 -13.34 -20.73
CA PRO A 65 0.03 -12.13 -20.15
C PRO A 65 -0.79 -10.92 -20.58
N LEU A 66 -1.30 -10.17 -19.59
CA LEU A 66 -1.95 -8.88 -19.80
C LEU A 66 -0.95 -7.90 -20.43
N SER A 67 -1.44 -7.08 -21.37
CA SER A 67 -0.63 -5.95 -21.88
C SER A 67 -0.35 -4.94 -20.76
N ASP A 68 0.66 -4.10 -20.96
CA ASP A 68 1.04 -3.06 -19.99
C ASP A 68 -0.13 -2.11 -19.71
N ASP A 69 -0.84 -1.70 -20.77
CA ASP A 69 -2.05 -0.86 -20.67
C ASP A 69 -3.15 -1.55 -19.87
N GLU A 70 -3.41 -2.83 -20.14
CA GLU A 70 -4.46 -3.58 -19.45
C GLU A 70 -4.13 -3.74 -17.95
N ARG A 71 -2.86 -4.02 -17.62
CA ARG A 71 -2.38 -4.05 -16.24
C ARG A 71 -2.54 -2.69 -15.57
N TRP A 72 -2.27 -1.62 -16.30
CA TRP A 72 -2.40 -0.26 -15.78
C TRP A 72 -3.85 0.09 -15.45
N LEU A 73 -4.79 -0.15 -16.38
CA LEU A 73 -6.21 0.11 -16.19
C LEU A 73 -6.79 -0.72 -15.03
N LEU A 74 -6.46 -2.01 -14.97
CA LEU A 74 -6.89 -2.90 -13.88
C LEU A 74 -6.26 -2.50 -12.54
N GLY A 75 -5.03 -2.00 -12.57
CA GLY A 75 -4.29 -1.46 -11.43
C GLY A 75 -4.99 -0.26 -10.79
N PHE A 76 -5.76 0.52 -11.54
CA PHE A 76 -6.38 1.74 -11.02
C PHE A 76 -7.41 1.45 -9.92
N ALA A 77 -8.23 0.42 -10.10
CA ALA A 77 -9.20 -0.04 -9.09
C ALA A 77 -8.60 -1.00 -8.06
N ALA A 78 -7.35 -1.43 -8.24
CA ALA A 78 -6.73 -2.49 -7.44
C ALA A 78 -6.78 -2.28 -5.92
N PRO A 79 -6.60 -1.06 -5.37
CA PRO A 79 -6.69 -0.86 -3.92
C PRO A 79 -8.03 -1.32 -3.34
N ARG A 80 -9.13 -1.02 -4.03
CA ARG A 80 -10.48 -1.42 -3.59
C ARG A 80 -10.74 -2.90 -3.85
N VAL A 81 -10.34 -3.39 -5.02
CA VAL A 81 -10.53 -4.80 -5.42
C VAL A 81 -9.79 -5.75 -4.47
N VAL A 82 -8.54 -5.43 -4.13
CA VAL A 82 -7.72 -6.23 -3.21
C VAL A 82 -8.24 -6.12 -1.77
N PHE A 83 -8.74 -4.95 -1.36
CA PHE A 83 -9.37 -4.80 -0.05
C PHE A 83 -10.57 -5.72 0.13
N GLU A 84 -11.42 -5.82 -0.91
CA GLU A 84 -12.54 -6.75 -0.91
C GLU A 84 -12.09 -8.21 -1.09
N GLY A 85 -10.82 -8.50 -1.37
CA GLY A 85 -10.32 -9.88 -1.52
C GLY A 85 -10.65 -10.52 -2.88
N LEU A 86 -10.89 -9.70 -3.90
CA LEU A 86 -11.17 -10.13 -5.27
C LEU A 86 -9.91 -10.10 -6.15
N ASP A 87 -9.95 -10.76 -7.31
CA ASP A 87 -8.84 -10.74 -8.26
C ASP A 87 -8.73 -9.39 -8.99
N ALA A 88 -7.70 -8.62 -8.62
CA ALA A 88 -7.39 -7.35 -9.25
C ALA A 88 -6.99 -7.45 -10.73
N LYS A 89 -6.66 -8.64 -11.25
CA LYS A 89 -6.20 -8.88 -12.63
C LYS A 89 -7.31 -9.13 -13.65
N ARG A 90 -8.59 -9.05 -13.26
CA ARG A 90 -9.72 -9.38 -14.15
C ARG A 90 -10.79 -8.30 -14.15
N TRP A 91 -11.29 -7.88 -15.31
CA TRP A 91 -12.38 -6.89 -15.37
C TRP A 91 -13.66 -7.37 -14.70
N ASP A 92 -14.09 -8.58 -15.06
CA ASP A 92 -15.19 -9.26 -14.41
C ASP A 92 -14.78 -9.66 -12.98
N LEU A 93 -15.50 -9.13 -12.00
CA LEU A 93 -15.34 -9.41 -10.57
C LEU A 93 -16.20 -10.58 -10.09
N GLY A 94 -16.98 -11.21 -11.00
CA GLY A 94 -17.94 -12.26 -10.71
C GLY A 94 -17.34 -13.58 -10.21
N GLY A 95 -18.19 -14.60 -10.00
CA GLY A 95 -17.83 -15.85 -9.32
C GLY A 95 -16.67 -16.68 -9.88
N GLY A 96 -16.16 -16.36 -11.09
CA GLY A 96 -14.91 -16.94 -11.63
C GLY A 96 -13.63 -16.13 -11.34
N ALA A 97 -13.78 -14.97 -10.71
CA ALA A 97 -12.73 -14.00 -10.37
C ALA A 97 -12.60 -13.74 -8.87
N ALA A 98 -13.47 -14.33 -8.03
CA ALA A 98 -13.12 -14.62 -6.64
C ALA A 98 -11.77 -15.35 -6.66
N ALA A 99 -10.80 -14.89 -5.87
CA ALA A 99 -9.42 -15.37 -5.92
C ALA A 99 -9.31 -16.82 -5.42
N SER A 100 -9.87 -17.82 -6.10
CA SER A 100 -9.82 -19.27 -5.82
C SER A 100 -9.89 -19.67 -4.34
N THR A 101 -10.54 -18.84 -3.51
CA THR A 101 -10.51 -18.91 -2.05
C THR A 101 -11.90 -18.60 -1.54
N SER A 102 -12.29 -19.25 -0.45
CA SER A 102 -13.59 -19.05 0.20
C SER A 102 -13.82 -17.59 0.60
N ALA A 103 -12.76 -16.86 0.96
CA ALA A 103 -12.84 -15.44 1.30
C ALA A 103 -13.20 -14.55 0.09
N GLY A 104 -12.71 -14.87 -1.10
CA GLY A 104 -13.06 -14.14 -2.33
C GLY A 104 -14.50 -14.42 -2.78
N GLU A 105 -14.99 -15.64 -2.57
CA GLU A 105 -16.39 -16.01 -2.87
C GLU A 105 -17.37 -15.26 -1.96
N GLU A 106 -17.12 -15.24 -0.64
CA GLU A 106 -17.92 -14.48 0.32
C GLU A 106 -17.91 -12.97 0.04
N ALA A 107 -16.77 -12.43 -0.41
CA ALA A 107 -16.68 -11.04 -0.80
C ALA A 107 -17.49 -10.72 -2.06
N TRP A 108 -17.44 -11.59 -3.06
CA TRP A 108 -18.26 -11.46 -4.25
C TRP A 108 -19.75 -11.51 -3.90
N GLU A 109 -20.18 -12.45 -3.04
CA GLU A 109 -21.57 -12.52 -2.61
C GLU A 109 -22.03 -11.23 -1.93
N ARG A 110 -21.22 -10.67 -1.01
CA ARG A 110 -21.52 -9.36 -0.37
C ARG A 110 -21.66 -8.24 -1.40
N LEU A 111 -20.74 -8.18 -2.37
CA LEU A 111 -20.78 -7.18 -3.44
C LEU A 111 -22.01 -7.36 -4.34
N ALA A 112 -22.29 -8.58 -4.78
CA ALA A 112 -23.46 -8.89 -5.60
C ALA A 112 -24.76 -8.51 -4.86
N ASP A 113 -24.84 -8.78 -3.56
CA ASP A 113 -25.93 -8.37 -2.69
C ASP A 113 -26.07 -6.84 -2.60
N GLU A 114 -24.95 -6.12 -2.39
CA GLU A 114 -24.92 -4.66 -2.34
C GLU A 114 -25.37 -4.05 -3.67
N LEU A 115 -24.86 -4.57 -4.79
CA LEU A 115 -25.21 -4.13 -6.14
C LEU A 115 -26.69 -4.41 -6.46
N THR A 116 -27.22 -5.53 -5.98
CA THR A 116 -28.65 -5.88 -6.14
C THR A 116 -29.56 -4.99 -5.29
N ARG A 117 -29.12 -4.60 -4.08
CA ARG A 117 -29.88 -3.73 -3.16
C ARG A 117 -29.81 -2.25 -3.52
N THR A 118 -28.73 -1.81 -4.16
CA THR A 118 -28.52 -0.40 -4.50
C THR A 118 -29.45 0.01 -5.65
N THR A 119 -30.33 0.98 -5.41
CA THR A 119 -31.53 1.30 -6.22
C THR A 119 -31.28 1.86 -7.63
N SER A 120 -30.05 1.87 -8.12
CA SER A 120 -29.67 1.71 -9.53
C SER A 120 -28.17 1.93 -9.62
N TRP A 121 -27.48 1.01 -10.30
CA TRP A 121 -26.05 1.13 -10.57
C TRP A 121 -25.71 2.50 -11.21
N ASP A 122 -26.57 2.98 -12.10
CA ASP A 122 -26.44 4.28 -12.78
C ASP A 122 -26.43 5.47 -11.81
N LEU A 123 -27.34 5.54 -10.83
CA LEU A 123 -27.38 6.65 -9.87
C LEU A 123 -26.10 6.69 -9.01
N SER A 124 -25.60 5.51 -8.61
CA SER A 124 -24.37 5.42 -7.83
C SER A 124 -23.15 5.84 -8.64
N ARG A 125 -23.11 5.45 -9.92
CA ARG A 125 -22.08 5.89 -10.86
C ARG A 125 -22.09 7.40 -11.03
N VAL A 126 -23.25 8.01 -11.27
CA VAL A 126 -23.39 9.46 -11.40
C VAL A 126 -22.93 10.19 -10.13
N ARG A 127 -23.32 9.67 -8.96
CA ARG A 127 -22.88 10.25 -7.68
C ARG A 127 -21.36 10.17 -7.51
N LEU A 128 -20.73 9.04 -7.84
CA LEU A 128 -19.29 8.87 -7.75
C LEU A 128 -18.54 9.77 -8.74
N ALA A 129 -19.05 9.93 -9.96
CA ALA A 129 -18.51 10.90 -10.92
C ALA A 129 -18.60 12.34 -10.39
N ALA A 130 -19.74 12.73 -9.81
CA ALA A 130 -19.91 14.05 -9.19
C ALA A 130 -18.97 14.26 -7.99
N ASN A 131 -18.69 13.21 -7.20
CA ASN A 131 -17.71 13.29 -6.11
C ASN A 131 -16.29 13.55 -6.65
N LEU A 132 -15.91 12.91 -7.75
CA LEU A 132 -14.62 13.16 -8.40
C LEU A 132 -14.53 14.59 -8.93
N GLU A 133 -15.57 15.08 -9.62
CA GLU A 133 -15.63 16.46 -10.12
C GLU A 133 -15.59 17.50 -8.99
N GLY A 134 -16.20 17.19 -7.84
CA GLY A 134 -16.20 18.04 -6.66
C GLY A 134 -14.93 17.97 -5.79
N ALA A 135 -14.03 17.01 -6.05
CA ALA A 135 -12.84 16.80 -5.25
C ALA A 135 -11.76 17.86 -5.53
N THR A 136 -11.34 18.56 -4.47
CA THR A 136 -10.44 19.72 -4.59
C THR A 136 -8.98 19.40 -4.32
N SER A 137 -8.70 18.42 -3.45
CA SER A 137 -7.34 17.94 -3.17
C SER A 137 -6.96 16.79 -4.11
N ALA A 138 -5.65 16.62 -4.36
CA ALA A 138 -5.15 15.48 -5.15
C ALA A 138 -5.46 14.13 -4.48
N GLN A 139 -5.46 14.09 -3.14
CA GLN A 139 -5.83 12.90 -2.37
C GLN A 139 -7.31 12.54 -2.57
N ASP A 140 -8.22 13.52 -2.43
CA ASP A 140 -9.66 13.29 -2.61
C ASP A 140 -9.98 12.86 -4.04
N ARG A 141 -9.28 13.43 -5.03
CA ARG A 141 -9.41 13.04 -6.43
C ARG A 141 -8.95 11.61 -6.68
N ALA A 142 -7.78 11.23 -6.16
CA ALA A 142 -7.28 9.87 -6.25
C ALA A 142 -8.25 8.87 -5.61
N PHE A 143 -8.74 9.17 -4.40
CA PHE A 143 -9.71 8.34 -3.69
C PHE A 143 -11.02 8.18 -4.49
N ALA A 144 -11.62 9.29 -4.92
CA ALA A 144 -12.88 9.28 -5.66
C ALA A 144 -12.76 8.53 -6.99
N ALA A 145 -11.60 8.62 -7.65
CA ALA A 145 -11.37 7.91 -8.89
C ALA A 145 -11.15 6.41 -8.67
N VAL A 146 -10.45 5.97 -7.62
CA VAL A 146 -10.37 4.54 -7.30
C VAL A 146 -11.76 3.97 -7.03
N GLU A 147 -12.60 4.68 -6.28
CA GLU A 147 -14.00 4.27 -6.03
C GLU A 147 -14.83 4.21 -7.32
N LEU A 148 -14.66 5.18 -8.23
CA LEU A 148 -15.36 5.16 -9.51
C LEU A 148 -14.87 4.02 -10.43
N ALA A 149 -13.55 3.80 -10.52
CA ALA A 149 -12.96 2.70 -11.27
C ALA A 149 -13.41 1.33 -10.76
N TRP A 150 -13.49 1.19 -9.42
CA TRP A 150 -14.10 0.04 -8.78
C TRP A 150 -15.56 -0.16 -9.19
N TRP A 151 -16.37 0.89 -9.16
CA TRP A 151 -17.79 0.81 -9.53
C TRP A 151 -18.02 0.50 -11.01
N ILE A 152 -17.13 0.97 -11.88
CA ILE A 152 -17.08 0.59 -13.30
C ILE A 152 -16.86 -0.92 -13.44
N ARG A 153 -15.90 -1.50 -12.72
CA ARG A 153 -15.66 -2.96 -12.71
C ARG A 153 -16.83 -3.74 -12.13
N ALA A 154 -17.46 -3.24 -11.07
CA ALA A 154 -18.69 -3.81 -10.53
C ALA A 154 -19.83 -3.83 -11.58
N GLY A 155 -19.89 -2.81 -12.44
CA GLY A 155 -20.80 -2.76 -13.58
C GLY A 155 -20.56 -3.85 -14.62
N VAL A 156 -19.30 -4.23 -14.86
CA VAL A 156 -18.97 -5.37 -15.74
C VAL A 156 -19.50 -6.67 -15.14
N ALA A 157 -19.22 -6.90 -13.86
CA ALA A 157 -19.58 -8.15 -13.18
C ALA A 157 -21.11 -8.36 -13.07
N THR A 158 -21.87 -7.27 -13.11
CA THR A 158 -23.35 -7.28 -13.07
C THR A 158 -24.00 -7.17 -14.45
N GLY A 159 -23.21 -7.07 -15.53
CA GLY A 159 -23.70 -6.95 -16.90
C GLY A 159 -24.27 -5.58 -17.27
N HIS A 160 -24.07 -4.56 -16.42
CA HIS A 160 -24.41 -3.16 -16.75
C HIS A 160 -23.43 -2.54 -17.74
N LEU A 161 -22.17 -2.99 -17.76
CA LEU A 161 -21.13 -2.56 -18.70
C LEU A 161 -20.50 -3.75 -19.42
N THR A 162 -20.07 -3.50 -20.66
CA THR A 162 -19.12 -4.40 -21.34
C THR A 162 -17.70 -4.12 -20.86
N GLU A 163 -16.80 -5.10 -20.94
CA GLU A 163 -15.38 -4.85 -20.63
C GLU A 163 -14.78 -3.75 -21.52
N SER A 164 -15.17 -3.66 -22.80
CA SER A 164 -14.67 -2.61 -23.70
C SER A 164 -15.05 -1.22 -23.18
N SER A 165 -16.31 -1.02 -22.79
CA SER A 165 -16.78 0.25 -22.25
C SER A 165 -16.09 0.57 -20.91
N ALA A 166 -15.91 -0.45 -20.06
CA ALA A 166 -15.20 -0.28 -18.80
C ALA A 166 -13.73 0.13 -18.99
N ARG A 167 -13.05 -0.43 -20.00
CA ARG A 167 -11.69 -0.01 -20.39
C ARG A 167 -11.67 1.45 -20.82
N ASP A 168 -12.53 1.84 -21.75
CA ASP A 168 -12.57 3.21 -22.29
C ASP A 168 -12.84 4.25 -21.19
N GLU A 169 -13.80 3.96 -20.30
CA GLU A 169 -14.13 4.83 -19.17
C GLU A 169 -13.00 4.91 -18.13
N THR A 170 -12.40 3.77 -17.76
CA THR A 170 -11.28 3.73 -16.82
C THR A 170 -10.05 4.42 -17.40
N HIS A 171 -9.85 4.34 -18.72
CA HIS A 171 -8.76 5.02 -19.40
C HIS A 171 -8.93 6.54 -19.33
N GLY A 172 -10.13 7.06 -19.63
CA GLY A 172 -10.42 8.49 -19.49
C GLY A 172 -10.18 8.99 -18.05
N LEU A 173 -10.57 8.18 -17.07
CA LEU A 173 -10.32 8.46 -15.66
C LEU A 173 -8.83 8.48 -15.30
N ALA A 174 -8.09 7.45 -15.69
CA ALA A 174 -6.66 7.32 -15.40
C ALA A 174 -5.83 8.43 -16.06
N GLU A 175 -6.17 8.81 -17.30
CA GLU A 175 -5.54 9.95 -17.98
C GLU A 175 -5.80 11.28 -17.25
N SER A 176 -7.01 11.50 -16.72
CA SER A 176 -7.32 12.72 -15.97
C SER A 176 -6.48 12.87 -14.69
N LEU A 177 -6.03 11.76 -14.09
CA LEU A 177 -5.25 11.74 -12.86
C LEU A 177 -3.75 11.60 -13.06
N ARG A 178 -3.31 11.45 -14.31
CA ARG A 178 -1.89 11.44 -14.67
C ARG A 178 -1.17 12.74 -14.35
N HIS A 179 -1.89 13.85 -14.25
CA HIS A 179 -1.32 15.11 -13.78
C HIS A 179 -1.09 15.17 -12.27
N ASP A 180 -1.82 14.37 -11.49
CA ASP A 180 -1.72 14.35 -10.04
C ASP A 180 -0.66 13.35 -9.54
N ALA A 181 -0.41 12.28 -10.30
CA ALA A 181 0.60 11.27 -10.01
C ALA A 181 1.30 10.78 -11.29
N ASP A 182 2.64 10.85 -11.30
CA ASP A 182 3.46 10.43 -12.45
C ASP A 182 3.66 8.91 -12.54
N ASP A 183 3.51 8.19 -11.42
CA ASP A 183 3.72 6.76 -11.31
C ASP A 183 2.85 6.12 -10.21
N TRP A 184 2.88 4.78 -10.10
CA TRP A 184 2.08 4.08 -9.09
C TRP A 184 2.51 4.37 -7.65
N LEU A 185 3.78 4.71 -7.42
CA LEU A 185 4.28 5.03 -6.08
C LEU A 185 3.69 6.36 -5.60
N ALA A 186 3.79 7.40 -6.42
CA ALA A 186 3.18 8.71 -6.17
C ALA A 186 1.66 8.59 -6.04
N PHE A 187 1.01 7.75 -6.85
CA PHE A 187 -0.43 7.51 -6.73
C PHE A 187 -0.80 6.82 -5.41
N GLY A 188 -0.02 5.82 -4.99
CA GLY A 188 -0.19 5.18 -3.70
C GLY A 188 0.03 6.13 -2.52
N ASP A 189 0.96 7.09 -2.64
CA ASP A 189 1.19 8.12 -1.62
C ASP A 189 0.00 9.09 -1.52
N LEU A 190 -0.66 9.42 -2.64
CA LEU A 190 -1.90 10.22 -2.62
C LEU A 190 -3.05 9.50 -1.90
N LEU A 191 -3.16 8.18 -2.07
CA LEU A 191 -4.19 7.39 -1.40
C LEU A 191 -3.91 7.23 0.10
N GLY A 192 -2.65 7.11 0.50
CA GLY A 192 -2.30 6.94 1.91
C GLY A 192 -3.01 5.73 2.56
N ASP A 193 -3.40 5.87 3.83
CA ASP A 193 -4.10 4.84 4.60
C ASP A 193 -5.60 5.15 4.70
N HIS A 194 -6.40 4.69 3.73
CA HIS A 194 -7.86 4.75 3.79
C HIS A 194 -8.46 3.45 4.36
N GLU A 195 -9.51 3.57 5.20
CA GLU A 195 -10.14 2.44 5.89
C GLU A 195 -10.70 1.35 4.96
N ASN A 196 -11.07 1.74 3.73
CA ASN A 196 -11.75 0.87 2.75
C ASN A 196 -10.86 0.47 1.57
N MET A 197 -9.54 0.66 1.67
CA MET A 197 -8.59 0.36 0.60
C MET A 197 -7.43 -0.50 1.10
N ALA A 198 -6.89 -1.32 0.21
CA ALA A 198 -5.68 -2.04 0.48
C ALA A 198 -4.53 -1.04 0.59
N ARG A 199 -3.67 -1.23 1.59
CA ARG A 199 -2.50 -0.38 1.78
C ARG A 199 -1.59 -0.48 0.56
N ALA A 200 -1.10 0.65 0.05
CA ALA A 200 -0.30 0.72 -1.18
C ALA A 200 0.84 -0.32 -1.23
N HIS A 201 1.54 -0.54 -0.11
CA HIS A 201 2.65 -1.50 -0.04
C HIS A 201 2.29 -2.97 -0.34
N THR A 202 1.02 -3.36 -0.26
CA THR A 202 0.57 -4.71 -0.66
C THR A 202 0.46 -4.85 -2.18
N LEU A 203 0.29 -3.73 -2.89
CA LEU A 203 0.08 -3.67 -4.34
C LEU A 203 1.38 -3.68 -5.15
N TYR A 204 2.53 -3.33 -4.53
CA TYR A 204 3.85 -3.32 -5.19
C TYR A 204 4.59 -4.66 -5.20
N ARG A 205 4.05 -5.69 -4.53
CA ARG A 205 4.76 -6.98 -4.42
C ARG A 205 4.92 -7.63 -5.80
N PRO A 206 5.97 -8.42 -6.06
CA PRO A 206 6.11 -9.14 -7.33
C PRO A 206 4.83 -9.93 -7.68
N GLY A 207 4.29 -9.70 -8.87
CA GLY A 207 3.05 -10.31 -9.34
C GLY A 207 1.75 -9.64 -8.87
N ALA A 208 1.84 -8.56 -8.07
CA ALA A 208 0.72 -7.72 -7.68
C ALA A 208 0.43 -6.62 -8.74
N PRO A 209 -0.72 -5.93 -8.66
CA PRO A 209 -1.17 -5.02 -9.71
C PRO A 209 -0.24 -3.84 -9.98
N TRP A 210 0.53 -3.39 -8.99
CA TRP A 210 1.50 -2.28 -9.12
C TRP A 210 2.95 -2.77 -9.04
N SER A 211 3.19 -4.02 -9.42
CA SER A 211 4.55 -4.60 -9.41
C SER A 211 5.50 -3.92 -10.40
N ASP A 212 4.98 -3.37 -11.49
CA ASP A 212 5.70 -2.42 -12.33
C ASP A 212 5.33 -1.00 -11.86
N PRO A 213 6.28 -0.18 -11.40
CA PRO A 213 5.96 1.15 -10.88
C PRO A 213 5.55 2.14 -11.98
N GLN A 214 5.99 1.94 -13.23
CA GLN A 214 5.78 2.93 -14.29
C GLN A 214 4.39 2.79 -14.92
N TRP A 215 3.76 3.94 -15.16
CA TRP A 215 2.58 3.99 -16.02
C TRP A 215 3.00 3.85 -17.49
N PRO A 216 2.16 3.24 -18.34
CA PRO A 216 2.41 3.17 -19.78
C PRO A 216 2.60 4.58 -20.35
N ARG A 217 3.52 4.74 -21.30
CA ARG A 217 3.68 6.04 -21.98
C ARG A 217 2.46 6.32 -22.87
N PRO A 218 2.01 7.58 -22.96
CA PRO A 218 0.95 7.97 -23.89
C PRO A 218 1.40 7.84 -25.35
#